data_AF-A0A6B1IJS6-F1
#
_entry.id   AF-A0A6B1IJS6-F1
#
_cell.length_a   1.000
_cell.length_b   1.000
_cell.length_c   1.000
_cell.angle_alpha   90.00
_cell.angle_beta   90.00
_cell.angle_gamma   90.00
#
_symmetry.space_group_name_H-M   'P 1'
#
loop_
_entity.id
_entity.type
_entity.pdbx_description
1 polymer ?
#
loop_
_entity_poly.entity_id
_entity_poly.type
_entity_poly.pdbx_seq_one_letter_code
_entity_poly.pdbx_strand_id
1 'polypeptide(L)'
;MTETDEDGTSHYYPDPLYTRLRDIRSLLEETTKQELAEQATELKDNIAAWKTEYDADTPDTLRERAAADTVSADQAYKLTQTASDWELARYHLSLIQDAITNYDTWESDQSSLSV
;
A
#
# COMPACT_ATOMS: atom_id res chain seq x y z
N MET A 1 -1.14 -24.74 1.07
CA MET A 1 -0.36 -25.84 1.69
C MET A 1 -0.24 -25.48 3.16
N THR A 2 -0.93 -26.19 4.05
CA THR A 2 -0.91 -25.92 5.49
C THR A 2 0.14 -26.83 6.13
N GLU A 3 1.26 -26.27 6.56
CA GLU A 3 2.16 -26.94 7.49
C GLU A 3 1.59 -26.79 8.90
N THR A 4 1.43 -27.92 9.58
CA THR A 4 0.88 -28.01 10.93
C THR A 4 2.05 -28.29 11.87
N ASP A 5 2.46 -27.30 12.66
CA ASP A 5 3.38 -27.51 13.78
C ASP A 5 2.63 -28.08 15.00
N GLU A 6 3.32 -28.94 15.76
CA GLU A 6 2.82 -29.80 16.84
C GLU A 6 2.46 -29.06 18.16
N ASP A 7 2.23 -27.74 18.14
CA ASP A 7 1.93 -26.95 19.36
C ASP A 7 0.49 -26.43 19.45
N GLY A 8 -0.42 -26.86 18.56
CA GLY A 8 -1.85 -26.56 18.66
C GLY A 8 -2.25 -25.08 18.49
N THR A 9 -1.28 -24.18 18.40
CA THR A 9 -1.49 -22.78 18.03
C THR A 9 -1.34 -22.67 16.52
N SER A 10 -2.46 -22.86 15.81
CA SER A 10 -2.55 -22.49 14.41
C SER A 10 -2.44 -20.97 14.33
N HIS A 11 -1.21 -20.47 14.14
CA HIS A 11 -1.01 -19.10 13.70
C HIS A 11 -1.57 -19.03 12.29
N TYR A 12 -2.85 -18.68 12.20
CA TYR A 12 -3.48 -18.30 10.95
C TYR A 12 -2.72 -17.06 10.45
N TYR A 13 -1.70 -17.27 9.62
CA TYR A 13 -1.13 -16.19 8.84
C TYR A 13 -2.18 -15.90 7.77
N PRO A 14 -2.89 -14.75 7.84
CA PRO A 14 -3.85 -14.44 6.81
C PRO A 14 -3.08 -14.41 5.49
N ASP A 15 -3.53 -15.22 4.54
CA ASP A 15 -2.96 -15.26 3.20
C ASP A 15 -2.89 -13.81 2.67
N PRO A 16 -1.71 -13.33 2.24
CA PRO A 16 -1.55 -11.95 1.80
C PRO A 16 -2.49 -11.58 0.64
N LEU A 17 -2.95 -12.57 -0.15
CA LEU A 17 -3.98 -12.36 -1.17
C LEU A 17 -5.37 -12.13 -0.55
N TYR A 18 -5.72 -12.83 0.53
CA TYR A 18 -6.96 -12.61 1.26
C TYR A 18 -6.99 -11.25 1.95
N THR A 19 -5.87 -10.81 2.54
CA THR A 19 -5.74 -9.46 3.11
C THR A 19 -5.92 -8.40 2.02
N ARG A 20 -5.21 -8.56 0.89
CA ARG A 20 -5.32 -7.63 -0.24
C ARG A 20 -6.73 -7.54 -0.80
N LEU A 21 -7.41 -8.68 -0.96
CA LEU A 21 -8.78 -8.72 -1.46
C LEU A 21 -9.78 -8.09 -0.47
N ARG A 22 -9.57 -8.29 0.83
CA ARG A 22 -10.38 -7.67 1.88
C ARG A 22 -10.22 -6.16 1.89
N ASP A 23 -8.99 -5.67 1.78
CA ASP A 23 -8.69 -4.24 1.76
C ASP A 23 -9.34 -3.58 0.53
N ILE A 24 -9.25 -4.22 -0.64
CA ILE A 24 -9.91 -3.77 -1.88
C ILE A 24 -11.44 -3.74 -1.71
N ARG A 25 -12.05 -4.77 -1.12
CA ARG A 25 -13.50 -4.80 -0.88
C ARG A 25 -13.97 -3.69 0.06
N SER A 26 -13.26 -3.45 1.16
CA SER A 26 -13.56 -2.35 2.09
C SER A 26 -13.49 -1.00 1.37
N LEU A 27 -12.44 -0.80 0.56
CA LEU A 27 -12.30 0.39 -0.29
C LEU A 27 -13.51 0.56 -1.22
N LEU A 28 -13.90 -0.49 -1.94
CA LEU A 28 -14.99 -0.43 -2.92
C LEU A 28 -16.38 -0.21 -2.30
N GLU A 29 -16.64 -0.74 -1.10
CA GLU A 29 -17.92 -0.56 -0.39
C GLU A 29 -18.10 0.88 0.11
N GLU A 30 -16.99 1.54 0.47
CA GLU A 30 -17.00 2.86 1.11
C GLU A 30 -16.63 4.00 0.14
N THR A 31 -16.16 3.71 -1.07
CA THR A 31 -15.66 4.73 -2.01
C THR A 31 -16.14 4.53 -3.44
N THR A 32 -16.54 5.64 -4.05
CA THR A 32 -16.88 5.73 -5.47
C THR A 32 -15.63 5.67 -6.34
N LYS A 33 -15.81 5.31 -7.62
CA LYS A 33 -14.73 5.38 -8.63
C LYS A 33 -14.08 6.77 -8.73
N GLN A 34 -14.85 7.84 -8.44
CA GLN A 34 -14.32 9.21 -8.39
C GLN A 34 -13.42 9.42 -7.17
N GLU A 35 -13.86 9.05 -5.96
CA GLU A 35 -13.07 9.18 -4.73
C GLU A 35 -11.78 8.35 -4.79
N LEU A 36 -11.81 7.18 -5.42
CA LEU A 36 -10.62 6.39 -5.70
C LEU A 36 -9.65 7.15 -6.62
N ALA A 37 -10.15 7.82 -7.67
CA ALA A 37 -9.30 8.61 -8.57
C ALA A 37 -8.69 9.84 -7.88
N GLU A 38 -9.43 10.47 -6.97
CA GLU A 38 -8.95 11.60 -6.15
C GLU A 38 -7.85 11.13 -5.19
N GLN A 39 -8.05 10.03 -4.45
CA GLN A 39 -7.03 9.42 -3.59
C GLN A 39 -5.77 9.01 -4.37
N ALA A 40 -5.94 8.45 -5.58
CA ALA A 40 -4.81 8.12 -6.44
C ALA A 40 -4.00 9.35 -6.84
N THR A 41 -4.66 10.50 -7.00
CA THR A 41 -3.99 11.77 -7.34
C THR A 41 -3.20 12.29 -6.15
N GLU A 42 -3.80 12.30 -4.95
CA GLU A 42 -3.11 12.70 -3.73
C GLU A 42 -1.86 11.84 -3.44
N LEU A 43 -1.97 10.52 -3.59
CA LEU A 43 -0.83 9.61 -3.42
C LEU A 43 0.28 9.87 -4.42
N LYS A 44 -0.06 10.17 -5.68
CA LYS A 44 0.93 10.55 -6.71
C LYS A 44 1.64 11.85 -6.37
N ASP A 45 0.90 12.83 -5.86
CA ASP A 45 1.46 14.13 -5.45
C ASP A 45 2.41 13.97 -4.26
N ASN A 46 2.03 13.18 -3.24
CA ASN A 46 2.92 12.85 -2.11
C ASN A 46 4.21 12.17 -2.58
N ILE A 47 4.09 11.19 -3.50
CA ILE A 47 5.24 10.52 -4.09
C ILE A 47 6.13 11.51 -4.85
N ALA A 48 5.56 12.40 -5.66
CA ALA A 48 6.31 13.40 -6.40
C ALA A 48 6.98 14.44 -5.47
N ALA A 49 6.34 14.78 -4.36
CA ALA A 49 6.88 15.65 -3.33
C ALA A 49 8.13 15.02 -2.70
N TRP A 50 8.08 13.76 -2.24
CA TRP A 50 9.26 13.09 -1.70
C TRP A 50 10.38 12.91 -2.72
N LYS A 51 10.05 12.60 -3.98
CA LYS A 51 11.05 12.55 -5.06
C LYS A 51 11.82 13.86 -5.19
N THR A 52 11.09 14.97 -5.15
CA THR A 52 11.64 16.32 -5.32
C THR A 52 12.40 16.78 -4.08
N GLU A 53 11.83 16.56 -2.90
CA GLU A 53 12.42 16.94 -1.60
C GLU A 53 13.75 16.25 -1.36
N TYR A 54 13.81 14.95 -1.67
CA TYR A 54 14.99 14.15 -1.42
C TYR A 54 15.85 13.91 -2.66
N ASP A 55 15.51 14.42 -3.84
CA ASP A 55 16.23 14.13 -5.10
C ASP A 55 16.52 12.62 -5.24
N ALA A 56 15.44 11.84 -5.17
CA ALA A 56 15.47 10.38 -5.14
C ALA A 56 14.35 9.82 -6.01
N ASP A 57 14.55 8.63 -6.58
CA ASP A 57 13.53 7.96 -7.38
C ASP A 57 12.81 6.83 -6.65
N THR A 58 13.43 6.32 -5.57
CA THR A 58 12.94 5.19 -4.79
C THR A 58 13.09 5.46 -3.28
N PRO A 59 12.23 4.85 -2.45
CA PRO A 59 12.40 4.87 -1.00
C PRO A 59 13.73 4.23 -0.56
N ASP A 60 14.27 3.28 -1.33
CA ASP A 60 15.55 2.64 -1.03
C ASP A 60 16.72 3.62 -1.04
N THR A 61 16.71 4.64 -1.92
CA THR A 61 17.72 5.71 -1.89
C THR A 61 17.73 6.45 -0.55
N LEU A 62 16.57 6.64 0.09
CA LEU A 62 16.50 7.27 1.41
C LEU A 62 17.05 6.34 2.50
N ARG A 63 16.77 5.03 2.40
CA ARG A 63 17.32 4.00 3.32
C ARG A 63 18.84 3.88 3.21
N GLU A 64 19.37 3.91 1.99
CA GLU A 64 20.81 3.92 1.72
C GLU A 64 21.47 5.16 2.33
N ARG A 65 20.87 6.35 2.14
CA ARG A 65 21.38 7.59 2.76
C ARG A 65 21.28 7.56 4.28
N ALA A 66 20.23 6.98 4.85
CA ALA A 66 20.07 6.83 6.29
C ALA A 66 21.20 5.99 6.93
N ALA A 67 21.74 5.02 6.19
CA ALA A 67 22.81 4.14 6.64
C ALA A 67 24.22 4.75 6.51
N ALA A 68 24.37 5.94 5.92
CA ALA A 68 25.67 6.57 5.74
C ALA A 68 26.24 7.12 7.07
N ASP A 69 27.51 6.88 7.34
CA ASP A 69 28.21 7.33 8.57
C ASP A 69 28.17 8.86 8.78
N THR A 70 27.97 9.62 7.69
CA THR A 70 27.88 11.08 7.72
C THR A 70 26.53 11.61 8.21
N VAL A 71 25.54 10.74 8.37
CA VAL A 71 24.16 11.11 8.74
C VAL A 71 23.95 10.89 10.23
N SER A 72 23.38 11.89 10.91
CA SER A 72 23.05 11.77 12.33
C SER A 72 21.91 10.77 12.56
N ALA A 73 21.85 10.17 13.75
CA ALA A 73 20.78 9.20 14.08
C ALA A 73 19.36 9.78 13.92
N ASP A 74 19.15 11.05 14.28
CA ASP A 74 17.86 11.74 14.09
C ASP A 74 17.48 11.85 12.61
N GLN A 75 18.45 12.20 11.76
CA GLN A 75 18.23 12.32 10.33
C GLN A 75 18.06 10.95 9.65
N ALA A 76 18.80 9.93 10.09
CA ALA A 76 18.64 8.55 9.64
C ALA A 76 17.24 8.01 9.97
N TYR A 77 16.73 8.31 11.17
CA TYR A 77 15.37 7.96 11.57
C TYR A 77 14.33 8.62 10.65
N LYS A 78 14.44 9.93 10.41
CA LYS A 78 13.54 10.66 9.50
C LYS A 78 13.55 10.09 8.09
N LEU A 79 14.74 9.83 7.52
CA LEU A 79 14.87 9.23 6.19
C LEU A 79 14.21 7.85 6.12
N THR A 80 14.38 7.03 7.15
CA THR A 80 13.77 5.68 7.22
C THR A 80 12.25 5.76 7.33
N GLN A 81 11.73 6.71 8.12
CA GLN A 81 10.30 6.95 8.25
C GLN A 81 9.70 7.39 6.91
N THR A 82 10.28 8.41 6.28
CA THR A 82 9.81 8.89 4.97
C THR A 82 9.88 7.80 3.90
N ALA A 83 10.93 6.97 3.89
CA ALA A 83 11.02 5.84 2.98
C ALA A 83 9.87 4.83 3.18
N SER A 84 9.49 4.57 4.43
CA SER A 84 8.38 3.67 4.76
C SER A 84 7.03 4.25 4.36
N ASP A 85 6.81 5.54 4.60
CA ASP A 85 5.58 6.25 4.20
C ASP A 85 5.44 6.27 2.67
N TRP A 86 6.55 6.46 1.96
CA TRP A 86 6.59 6.41 0.51
C TRP A 86 6.27 5.00 -0.02
N GLU A 87 6.84 3.96 0.57
CA GLU A 87 6.53 2.58 0.19
C GLU A 87 5.05 2.24 0.41
N LEU A 88 4.49 2.67 1.54
CA LEU A 88 3.07 2.52 1.84
C LEU A 88 2.19 3.25 0.82
N ALA A 89 2.54 4.49 0.45
CA ALA A 89 1.83 5.26 -0.56
C ALA A 89 1.85 4.57 -1.94
N ARG A 90 2.99 3.97 -2.33
CA ARG A 90 3.09 3.19 -3.58
C ARG A 90 2.23 1.94 -3.54
N TYR A 91 2.22 1.22 -2.40
CA TYR A 91 1.36 0.07 -2.21
C TYR A 91 -0.12 0.44 -2.32
N HIS A 92 -0.56 1.47 -1.60
CA HIS A 92 -1.95 1.93 -1.64
C HIS A 92 -2.35 2.39 -3.05
N LEU A 93 -1.48 3.10 -3.77
CA LEU A 93 -1.71 3.49 -5.15
C LEU A 93 -1.92 2.27 -6.05
N SER A 94 -1.17 1.19 -5.85
CA SER A 94 -1.36 -0.05 -6.61
C SER A 94 -2.72 -0.69 -6.33
N LEU A 95 -3.20 -0.67 -5.07
CA LEU A 95 -4.53 -1.18 -4.72
C LEU A 95 -5.63 -0.37 -5.38
N ILE A 96 -5.52 0.96 -5.38
CA ILE A 96 -6.49 1.82 -6.02
C ILE A 96 -6.51 1.61 -7.55
N GLN A 97 -5.35 1.43 -8.17
CA GLN A 97 -5.27 1.11 -9.60
C GLN A 97 -5.94 -0.22 -9.93
N ASP A 98 -5.69 -1.25 -9.12
CA ASP A 98 -6.34 -2.55 -9.26
C ASP A 98 -7.85 -2.44 -9.04
N ALA A 99 -8.29 -1.68 -8.04
CA ALA A 99 -9.69 -1.44 -7.73
C ALA A 99 -10.43 -0.73 -8.87
N ILE A 100 -9.86 0.35 -9.42
CA ILE A 100 -10.45 1.09 -10.56
C ILE A 100 -10.49 0.21 -11.82
N THR A 101 -9.42 -0.55 -12.09
CA THR A 101 -9.34 -1.41 -13.29
C THR A 101 -10.38 -2.52 -13.26
N ASN A 102 -10.64 -3.09 -12.09
CA ASN A 102 -11.60 -4.18 -11.95
C ASN A 102 -13.00 -3.71 -11.52
N TYR A 103 -13.20 -2.41 -11.28
CA TYR A 103 -14.41 -1.83 -10.69
C TYR A 103 -15.70 -2.33 -11.36
N ASP A 104 -15.72 -2.35 -12.70
CA ASP A 104 -16.90 -2.73 -13.48
C ASP A 104 -17.22 -4.25 -13.34
N THR A 105 -16.20 -5.08 -13.11
CA THR A 105 -16.36 -6.51 -12.81
C THR A 105 -16.96 -6.73 -11.43
N TRP A 106 -16.56 -5.93 -10.43
CA TRP A 106 -17.03 -6.08 -9.05
C TRP A 106 -18.42 -5.47 -8.82
N GLU A 107 -18.76 -4.34 -9.46
CA GLU A 107 -20.12 -3.77 -9.47
C GLU A 107 -21.15 -4.78 -10.01
N SER A 108 -20.77 -5.52 -11.07
CA SER A 108 -21.60 -6.56 -11.68
C SER A 108 -21.78 -7.77 -10.75
N ASP A 109 -20.76 -8.13 -9.97
CA ASP A 109 -20.79 -9.25 -9.00
C ASP A 109 -21.58 -8.87 -7.72
N GLN A 110 -21.40 -7.66 -7.18
CA GLN A 110 -22.20 -7.15 -6.05
C GLN A 110 -23.69 -7.04 -6.41
N SER A 111 -24.01 -6.57 -7.63
CA SER A 111 -25.40 -6.55 -8.13
C SER A 111 -26.02 -7.95 -8.24
N SER A 112 -25.20 -8.98 -8.42
CA SER A 112 -25.64 -10.38 -8.51
C SER A 112 -25.79 -11.05 -7.14
N LEU A 113 -25.07 -10.56 -6.12
CA LEU A 113 -25.17 -11.03 -4.72
C LEU A 113 -26.28 -10.33 -3.92
N SER A 114 -26.88 -9.28 -4.49
CA SER A 114 -28.02 -8.54 -3.93
C SER A 114 -29.40 -9.14 -4.30
N VAL A 115 -29.47 -10.30 -4.96
CA VAL A 115 -30.74 -10.91 -5.43
C VAL A 115 -31.31 -11.95 -4.46
#